data_AF-A0ABD0M2Q1-F1
#
_entry.id   AF-A0ABD0M2Q1-F1
#
_cell.length_a   1.000
_cell.length_b   1.000
_cell.length_c   1.000
_cell.angle_alpha   90.00
_cell.angle_beta   90.00
_cell.angle_gamma   90.00
#
_symmetry.space_group_name_H-M   'P 1'
#
loop_
_entity.id
_entity.type
_entity.pdbx_description
1 polymer ?
#
loop_
_entity_poly.entity_id
_entity_poly.type
_entity_poly.pdbx_seq_one_letter_code
_entity_poly.pdbx_strand_id
1 'polypeptide(L)'
;MEHLRDLETDIRRELADDSLKYVNDVTGGIVNRAALFRSQQTGQSFFVKYNAEEVAKRLFETERCSLQLLSNTGCVTVPKSVKMFQCSTGQGAVHILEHIPDLKPLTDFWPEFGQQIGRLHNYNMELLQKEKSQEKSVHSQGDTSGLSPVNKFGSSFEHFIGTFTPGQVWRDSWQELFVGDIMVPLVTGLVEKYSDRLLQEKWAWLQLYLHKVFDQVTITPAINHGDLCVANFGQTDKGPVLFDPSVQYADSQFDFVLSCMEDKFDDKFFKEYHKIVPRDARWDQTMLVYELFYNVVMWYHINDDKYRTGTHSSADRVKQMLQEKNI
;
A
#
# COMPACT_ATOMS: atom_id res chain seq x y z
N MET A 1 -25.48 -18.97 5.19
CA MET A 1 -26.29 -18.28 6.20
C MET A 1 -25.92 -18.67 7.65
N GLU A 2 -25.42 -19.88 7.92
CA GLU A 2 -24.92 -20.25 9.27
C GLU A 2 -23.68 -19.43 9.69
N HIS A 3 -22.66 -19.33 8.84
CA HIS A 3 -21.44 -18.56 9.14
C HIS A 3 -21.67 -17.07 9.48
N LEU A 4 -22.79 -16.47 9.04
CA LEU A 4 -23.11 -15.08 9.35
C LEU A 4 -23.75 -14.90 10.73
N ARG A 5 -24.43 -15.93 11.28
CA ARG A 5 -25.04 -15.83 12.61
C ARG A 5 -23.99 -15.83 13.71
N ASP A 6 -22.96 -16.67 13.54
CA ASP A 6 -21.83 -16.71 14.46
C ASP A 6 -21.02 -15.41 14.39
N LEU A 7 -20.85 -14.87 13.17
CA LEU A 7 -20.20 -13.58 12.94
C LEU A 7 -20.93 -12.41 13.63
N GLU A 8 -22.25 -12.28 13.45
CA GLU A 8 -23.02 -11.20 14.08
C GLU A 8 -22.98 -11.31 15.62
N THR A 9 -23.02 -12.54 16.15
CA THR A 9 -22.88 -12.80 17.59
C THR A 9 -21.50 -12.39 18.10
N ASP A 10 -20.44 -12.75 17.39
CA ASP A 10 -19.08 -12.37 17.73
C ASP A 10 -18.89 -10.85 17.69
N ILE A 11 -19.38 -10.17 16.64
CA ILE A 11 -19.27 -8.71 16.52
C ILE A 11 -20.01 -8.00 17.67
N ARG A 12 -21.24 -8.42 18.00
CA ARG A 12 -22.01 -7.86 19.12
C ARG A 12 -21.26 -8.02 20.45
N ARG A 13 -20.71 -9.20 20.70
CA ARG A 13 -19.90 -9.48 21.90
C ARG A 13 -18.67 -8.59 21.96
N GLU A 14 -17.95 -8.47 20.85
CA GLU A 14 -16.69 -7.72 20.80
C GLU A 14 -16.88 -6.20 20.89
N LEU A 15 -18.01 -5.68 20.42
CA LEU A 15 -18.39 -4.27 20.60
C LEU A 15 -19.21 -4.00 21.87
N ALA A 16 -19.57 -5.04 22.62
CA ALA A 16 -20.49 -4.96 23.77
C ALA A 16 -21.81 -4.23 23.43
N ASP A 17 -22.38 -4.50 22.26
CA ASP A 17 -23.61 -3.88 21.76
C ASP A 17 -24.57 -4.93 21.18
N ASP A 18 -25.51 -5.41 21.99
CA ASP A 18 -26.55 -6.37 21.58
C ASP A 18 -27.56 -5.78 20.57
N SER A 19 -27.63 -4.45 20.48
CA SER A 19 -28.52 -3.74 19.56
C SER A 19 -27.97 -3.65 18.14
N LEU A 20 -26.71 -4.06 17.92
CA LEU A 20 -26.07 -4.00 16.61
C LEU A 20 -26.81 -4.90 15.61
N LYS A 21 -27.09 -4.38 14.41
CA LYS A 21 -27.75 -5.11 13.34
C LYS A 21 -26.95 -5.01 12.05
N TYR A 22 -26.87 -6.13 11.34
CA TYR A 22 -26.49 -6.14 9.93
C TYR A 22 -27.45 -5.25 9.12
N VAL A 23 -26.89 -4.44 8.22
CA VAL A 23 -27.67 -3.57 7.33
C VAL A 23 -27.65 -4.13 5.91
N ASN A 24 -26.46 -4.24 5.32
CA ASN A 24 -26.25 -4.73 3.96
C ASN A 24 -24.78 -5.11 3.73
N ASP A 25 -24.54 -5.92 2.71
CA ASP A 25 -23.20 -6.15 2.20
C ASP A 25 -22.72 -4.88 1.50
N VAL A 26 -21.44 -4.59 1.65
CA VAL A 26 -20.77 -3.52 0.92
C VAL A 26 -19.87 -4.18 -0.11
N THR A 27 -20.01 -3.75 -1.35
CA THR A 27 -19.15 -4.21 -2.44
C THR A 27 -17.76 -3.58 -2.23
N GLY A 28 -16.73 -4.40 -2.00
CA GLY A 28 -15.37 -3.90 -1.81
C GLY A 28 -14.37 -5.01 -1.54
N GLY A 29 -13.39 -5.17 -2.44
CA GLY A 29 -12.29 -6.12 -2.35
C GLY A 29 -12.54 -7.45 -3.08
N ILE A 30 -11.47 -7.99 -3.70
CA ILE A 30 -11.47 -9.33 -4.33
C ILE A 30 -11.24 -10.42 -3.26
N VAL A 31 -10.58 -10.08 -2.15
CA VAL A 31 -10.07 -11.02 -1.15
C VAL A 31 -10.99 -11.15 0.08
N ASN A 32 -11.52 -10.04 0.58
CA ASN A 32 -12.29 -10.00 1.83
C ASN A 32 -13.76 -9.67 1.55
N ARG A 33 -14.67 -10.17 2.39
CA ARG A 33 -16.06 -9.72 2.38
C ARG A 33 -16.21 -8.50 3.29
N ALA A 34 -17.14 -7.62 2.95
CA ALA A 34 -17.42 -6.43 3.72
C ALA A 34 -18.93 -6.23 3.92
N ALA A 35 -19.31 -5.71 5.09
CA ALA A 35 -20.69 -5.43 5.45
C ALA A 35 -20.81 -4.20 6.34
N LEU A 36 -21.97 -3.54 6.27
CA LEU A 36 -22.34 -2.43 7.13
C LEU A 36 -23.16 -2.93 8.31
N PHE A 37 -22.75 -2.53 9.51
CA PHE A 37 -23.49 -2.77 10.75
C PHE A 37 -23.92 -1.45 11.38
N ARG A 38 -25.08 -1.44 12.05
CA ARG A 38 -25.59 -0.25 12.74
C ARG A 38 -26.16 -0.59 14.12
N SER A 39 -25.72 0.15 15.12
CA SER A 39 -26.25 0.13 16.47
C SER A 39 -27.66 0.72 16.49
N GLN A 40 -28.66 -0.03 16.91
CA GLN A 40 -30.02 0.49 17.04
C GLN A 40 -30.18 1.39 18.28
N GLN A 41 -29.30 1.23 19.28
CA GLN A 41 -29.31 2.06 20.49
C GLN A 41 -28.64 3.41 20.28
N THR A 42 -27.47 3.45 19.64
CA THR A 42 -26.67 4.69 19.50
C THR A 42 -26.83 5.34 18.11
N GLY A 43 -27.31 4.58 17.13
CA GLY A 43 -27.36 5.00 15.73
C GLY A 43 -26.00 4.93 15.00
N GLN A 44 -24.90 4.59 15.71
CA GLN A 44 -23.56 4.49 15.15
C GLN A 44 -23.45 3.34 14.14
N SER A 45 -22.71 3.58 13.05
CA SER A 45 -22.44 2.59 12.01
C SER A 45 -20.97 2.17 12.01
N PHE A 46 -20.74 0.92 11.61
CA PHE A 46 -19.41 0.32 11.49
C PHE A 46 -19.28 -0.39 10.14
N PHE A 47 -18.10 -0.22 9.53
CA PHE A 47 -17.73 -0.97 8.35
C PHE A 47 -16.95 -2.21 8.81
N VAL A 48 -17.42 -3.40 8.46
CA VAL A 48 -16.85 -4.66 8.95
C VAL A 48 -16.32 -5.47 7.80
N LYS A 49 -15.01 -5.73 7.80
CA LYS A 49 -14.37 -6.71 6.92
C LYS A 49 -14.28 -8.05 7.63
N TYR A 50 -14.49 -9.14 6.89
CA TYR A 50 -14.35 -10.49 7.41
C TYR A 50 -13.92 -11.46 6.32
N ASN A 51 -13.17 -12.48 6.73
CA ASN A 51 -12.68 -13.53 5.84
C ASN A 51 -12.50 -14.82 6.66
N ALA A 52 -12.94 -15.94 6.10
CA ALA A 52 -12.93 -17.26 6.75
C ALA A 52 -11.58 -17.99 6.64
N GLU A 53 -10.71 -17.55 5.75
CA GLU A 53 -9.40 -18.15 5.51
C GLU A 53 -8.42 -17.86 6.66
N GLU A 54 -7.47 -18.78 6.93
CA GLU A 54 -6.49 -18.61 8.01
C GLU A 54 -5.58 -17.38 7.84
N VAL A 55 -5.34 -16.98 6.59
CA VAL A 55 -4.52 -15.80 6.26
C VAL A 55 -5.17 -14.48 6.71
N ALA A 56 -6.50 -14.45 6.90
CA ALA A 56 -7.27 -13.26 7.24
C ALA A 56 -6.74 -12.51 8.46
N LYS A 57 -6.31 -13.25 9.49
CA LYS A 57 -5.75 -12.65 10.72
C LYS A 57 -4.51 -11.81 10.45
N ARG A 58 -3.62 -12.29 9.58
CA ARG A 58 -2.38 -11.59 9.21
C ARG A 58 -2.67 -10.38 8.31
N LEU A 59 -3.60 -10.53 7.37
CA LEU A 59 -4.05 -9.43 6.52
C LEU A 59 -4.65 -8.30 7.34
N PHE A 60 -5.61 -8.59 8.22
CA PHE A 60 -6.25 -7.55 9.04
C PHE A 60 -5.32 -6.95 10.09
N GLU A 61 -4.37 -7.72 10.62
CA GLU A 61 -3.34 -7.16 11.52
C GLU A 61 -2.42 -6.18 10.77
N THR A 62 -2.07 -6.51 9.53
CA THR A 62 -1.28 -5.64 8.66
C THR A 62 -2.03 -4.36 8.29
N GLU A 63 -3.30 -4.49 7.89
CA GLU A 63 -4.16 -3.35 7.59
C GLU A 63 -4.34 -2.45 8.82
N ARG A 64 -4.60 -3.04 9.99
CA ARG A 64 -4.70 -2.31 11.26
C ARG A 64 -3.43 -1.51 11.56
N CYS A 65 -2.26 -2.13 11.45
CA CYS A 65 -0.98 -1.46 11.68
C CYS A 65 -0.75 -0.34 10.65
N SER A 66 -1.11 -0.58 9.38
CA SER A 66 -1.00 0.39 8.30
C SER A 66 -1.89 1.62 8.54
N LEU A 67 -3.17 1.42 8.86
CA LEU A 67 -4.11 2.49 9.21
C LEU A 67 -3.62 3.31 10.41
N GLN A 68 -3.11 2.63 11.45
CA GLN A 68 -2.57 3.31 12.63
C GLN A 68 -1.34 4.16 12.27
N LEU A 69 -0.42 3.63 11.48
CA LEU A 69 0.78 4.35 11.04
C LEU A 69 0.39 5.59 10.23
N LEU A 70 -0.48 5.44 9.23
CA LEU A 70 -0.97 6.56 8.43
C LEU A 70 -1.67 7.61 9.29
N SER A 71 -2.56 7.19 10.20
CA SER A 71 -3.27 8.10 11.12
C SER A 71 -2.30 8.89 12.00
N ASN A 72 -1.20 8.27 12.47
CA ASN A 72 -0.22 8.93 13.33
C ASN A 72 0.59 10.02 12.62
N THR A 73 0.69 9.98 11.28
CA THR A 73 1.36 11.04 10.51
C THR A 73 0.57 12.35 10.51
N GLY A 74 -0.76 12.29 10.71
CA GLY A 74 -1.65 13.44 10.53
C GLY A 74 -1.69 14.01 9.09
N CYS A 75 -1.10 13.33 8.11
CA CYS A 75 -0.98 13.84 6.73
C CYS A 75 -2.21 13.54 5.88
N VAL A 76 -2.86 12.40 6.13
CA VAL A 76 -3.98 11.83 5.37
C VAL A 76 -5.14 11.46 6.29
N THR A 77 -6.35 11.43 5.76
CA THR A 77 -7.53 10.90 6.47
C THR A 77 -7.69 9.42 6.13
N VAL A 78 -7.75 8.57 7.15
CA VAL A 78 -7.98 7.12 7.03
C VAL A 78 -9.04 6.67 8.04
N PRO A 79 -9.80 5.58 7.78
CA PRO A 79 -10.76 5.06 8.75
C PRO A 79 -10.05 4.59 10.02
N LYS A 80 -10.63 4.89 11.18
CA LYS A 80 -10.11 4.36 12.44
C LYS A 80 -10.36 2.86 12.52
N SER A 81 -9.33 2.11 12.89
CA SER A 81 -9.50 0.73 13.29
C SER A 81 -10.14 0.66 14.68
N VAL A 82 -11.38 0.19 14.75
CA VAL A 82 -12.12 0.05 16.01
C VAL A 82 -11.70 -1.22 16.75
N LYS A 83 -11.71 -2.37 16.05
CA LYS A 83 -11.34 -3.65 16.66
C LYS A 83 -10.98 -4.71 15.62
N MET A 84 -10.08 -5.64 15.96
CA MET A 84 -9.78 -6.82 15.15
C MET A 84 -9.76 -8.05 16.05
N PHE A 85 -10.33 -9.16 15.59
CA PHE A 85 -10.37 -10.42 16.34
C PHE A 85 -10.47 -11.64 15.42
N GLN A 86 -10.08 -12.80 15.96
CA GLN A 86 -10.27 -14.10 15.31
C GLN A 86 -11.69 -14.61 15.62
N CYS A 87 -12.37 -15.20 14.63
CA CYS A 87 -13.71 -15.73 14.81
C CYS A 87 -13.75 -16.82 15.89
N SER A 88 -14.85 -16.94 16.62
CA SER A 88 -15.03 -17.94 17.68
C SER A 88 -14.98 -19.39 17.18
N THR A 89 -15.26 -19.61 15.89
CA THR A 89 -15.11 -20.89 15.20
C THR A 89 -13.66 -21.35 15.10
N GLY A 90 -12.69 -20.49 15.42
CA GLY A 90 -11.25 -20.74 15.28
C GLY A 90 -10.72 -20.49 13.87
N GLN A 91 -11.59 -20.34 12.87
CA GLN A 91 -11.21 -20.09 11.47
C GLN A 91 -11.65 -18.69 11.02
N GLY A 92 -10.73 -17.98 10.37
CA GLY A 92 -10.97 -16.64 9.87
C GLY A 92 -10.83 -15.53 10.91
N ALA A 93 -11.00 -14.29 10.44
CA ALA A 93 -10.89 -13.10 11.27
C ALA A 93 -11.86 -12.01 10.81
N VAL A 94 -12.02 -11.01 11.68
CA VAL A 94 -12.91 -9.85 11.49
C VAL A 94 -12.14 -8.58 11.83
N HIS A 95 -12.31 -7.55 11.02
CA HIS A 95 -11.78 -6.21 11.24
C HIS A 95 -12.92 -5.19 11.18
N ILE A 96 -13.18 -4.54 12.30
CA ILE A 96 -14.18 -3.51 12.47
C ILE A 96 -13.51 -2.15 12.33
N LEU A 97 -13.98 -1.38 11.37
CA LEU A 97 -13.53 -0.04 11.03
C LEU A 97 -14.64 0.99 11.29
N GLU A 98 -14.22 2.25 11.48
CA GLU A 98 -15.10 3.39 11.40
C GLU A 98 -15.83 3.39 10.05
N HIS A 99 -17.16 3.54 10.08
CA HIS A 99 -17.92 3.79 8.88
C HIS A 99 -17.79 5.26 8.48
N ILE A 100 -17.35 5.51 7.25
CA ILE A 100 -17.23 6.86 6.68
C ILE A 100 -18.50 7.16 5.89
N PRO A 101 -19.42 7.98 6.42
CA PRO A 101 -20.66 8.30 5.72
C PRO A 101 -20.39 9.14 4.46
N ASP A 102 -21.25 9.00 3.47
CA ASP A 102 -21.25 9.80 2.24
C ASP A 102 -19.93 9.75 1.45
N LEU A 103 -19.15 8.68 1.63
CA LEU A 103 -17.95 8.41 0.84
C LEU A 103 -18.34 8.24 -0.63
N LYS A 104 -17.77 9.09 -1.48
CA LYS A 104 -17.98 9.08 -2.92
C LYS A 104 -16.64 9.09 -3.66
N PRO A 105 -16.61 8.75 -4.96
CA PRO A 105 -15.38 8.87 -5.76
C PRO A 105 -14.80 10.29 -5.69
N LEU A 106 -13.46 10.38 -5.68
CA LEU A 106 -12.76 11.66 -5.67
C LEU A 106 -12.96 12.40 -7.00
N THR A 107 -13.47 13.62 -6.95
CA THR A 107 -13.69 14.49 -8.11
C THR A 107 -13.19 15.92 -7.89
N ASP A 108 -13.43 16.48 -6.69
CA ASP A 108 -13.25 17.91 -6.44
C ASP A 108 -11.92 18.22 -5.74
N PHE A 109 -11.41 17.26 -4.97
CA PHE A 109 -10.28 17.47 -4.05
C PHE A 109 -8.93 16.93 -4.56
N TRP A 110 -8.75 16.85 -5.88
CA TRP A 110 -7.47 16.40 -6.46
C TRP A 110 -6.25 17.24 -6.01
N PRO A 111 -6.33 18.59 -5.94
CA PRO A 111 -5.24 19.41 -5.41
C PRO A 111 -4.90 19.05 -3.95
N GLU A 112 -5.89 18.98 -3.07
CA GLU A 112 -5.73 18.67 -1.66
C GLU A 112 -5.18 17.25 -1.47
N PHE A 113 -5.64 16.30 -2.29
CA PHE A 113 -5.12 14.94 -2.28
C PHE A 113 -3.64 14.90 -2.64
N GLY A 114 -3.23 15.64 -3.69
CA GLY A 114 -1.82 15.78 -4.06
C GLY A 114 -0.96 16.35 -2.93
N GLN A 115 -1.48 17.35 -2.21
CA GLN A 115 -0.79 17.91 -1.05
C GLN A 115 -0.71 16.91 0.12
N GLN A 116 -1.77 16.15 0.39
CA GLN A 116 -1.78 15.14 1.46
C GLN A 116 -0.76 14.03 1.22
N ILE A 117 -0.74 13.46 0.00
CA ILE A 117 0.24 12.44 -0.39
C ILE A 117 1.66 13.02 -0.41
N GLY A 118 1.83 14.26 -0.88
CA GLY A 118 3.11 14.95 -0.86
C GLY A 118 3.68 15.09 0.56
N ARG A 119 2.85 15.51 1.51
CA ARG A 119 3.23 15.56 2.93
C ARG A 119 3.55 14.18 3.49
N LEU A 120 2.74 13.17 3.18
CA LEU A 120 2.96 11.80 3.63
C LEU A 120 4.33 11.27 3.15
N HIS A 121 4.65 11.44 1.88
CA HIS A 121 5.92 10.98 1.30
C HIS A 121 7.12 11.78 1.83
N ASN A 122 6.94 13.06 2.17
CA ASN A 122 7.98 13.90 2.76
C ASN A 122 8.14 13.71 4.28
N TYR A 123 7.16 13.10 4.95
CA TYR A 123 7.06 13.05 6.41
C TYR A 123 8.31 12.48 7.09
N ASN A 124 8.77 11.30 6.63
CA ASN A 124 9.95 10.66 7.22
C ASN A 124 11.24 11.44 6.95
N MET A 125 11.34 12.13 5.80
CA MET A 125 12.47 13.02 5.51
C MET A 125 12.54 14.17 6.51
N GLU A 126 11.40 14.78 6.86
CA GLU A 126 11.34 15.83 7.87
C GLU A 126 11.76 15.31 9.26
N LEU A 127 11.33 14.10 9.64
CA LEU A 127 11.79 13.48 10.89
C LEU A 127 13.31 13.27 10.92
N LEU A 128 13.89 12.74 9.83
CA LEU A 128 15.34 12.53 9.71
C LEU A 128 16.12 13.86 9.77
N GLN A 129 15.57 14.94 9.20
CA GLN A 129 16.18 16.28 9.27
C GLN A 129 16.10 16.89 10.67
N LYS A 130 14.96 16.71 11.35
CA LYS A 130 14.78 17.13 12.76
C LYS A 130 15.76 16.40 13.67
N GLU A 131 15.90 15.08 13.56
CA GLU A 131 16.85 14.29 14.36
C GLU A 131 18.28 14.81 14.22
N LYS A 132 18.76 14.99 12.98
CA LYS A 132 20.10 15.56 12.68
C LYS A 132 20.29 16.98 13.22
N SER A 133 19.21 17.74 13.39
CA SER A 133 19.24 19.11 13.93
C SER A 133 19.19 19.12 15.46
N GLN A 134 18.48 18.17 16.07
CA GLN A 134 18.40 17.98 17.52
C GLN A 134 19.68 17.42 18.11
N GLU A 135 20.38 16.53 17.40
CA GLU A 135 21.75 16.12 17.76
C GLU A 135 22.72 17.31 17.88
N LYS A 136 22.41 18.44 17.22
CA LYS A 136 23.19 19.68 17.24
C LYS A 136 22.67 20.73 18.23
N SER A 137 21.54 20.53 18.88
CA SER A 137 20.91 21.50 19.79
C SER A 137 20.41 20.83 21.07
N VAL A 138 20.97 21.21 22.22
CA VAL A 138 20.72 20.58 23.54
C VAL A 138 19.29 20.84 24.08
N HIS A 139 18.48 21.66 23.41
CA HIS A 139 17.14 22.02 23.87
C HIS A 139 16.11 22.00 22.73
N SER A 140 15.35 20.91 22.60
CA SER A 140 14.04 20.97 21.92
C SER A 140 13.08 19.90 22.43
N GLN A 141 11.83 20.30 22.62
CA GLN A 141 10.71 19.43 22.98
C GLN A 141 10.40 18.45 21.83
N GLY A 142 10.05 17.21 22.20
CA GLY A 142 9.85 16.09 21.28
C GLY A 142 8.64 16.23 20.36
N ASP A 143 8.70 15.53 19.22
CA ASP A 143 7.62 15.45 18.23
C ASP A 143 6.38 14.78 18.85
N THR A 144 5.20 15.42 18.72
CA THR A 144 3.95 14.96 19.33
C THR A 144 3.29 13.80 18.58
N SER A 145 3.79 13.41 17.41
CA SER A 145 3.27 12.29 16.62
C SER A 145 3.63 10.91 17.17
N GLY A 146 4.67 10.81 17.98
CA GLY A 146 5.17 9.54 18.53
C GLY A 146 5.86 8.62 17.51
N LEU A 147 6.03 9.04 16.25
CA LEU A 147 6.78 8.31 15.24
C LEU A 147 8.26 8.69 15.28
N SER A 148 9.14 7.69 15.20
CA SER A 148 10.59 7.88 15.11
C SER A 148 11.04 7.89 13.65
N PRO A 149 12.11 8.62 13.29
CA PRO A 149 12.69 8.59 11.95
C PRO A 149 13.14 7.17 11.59
N VAL A 150 12.97 6.81 10.31
CA VAL A 150 13.36 5.51 9.77
C VAL A 150 14.39 5.69 8.65
N ASN A 151 15.56 5.07 8.79
CA ASN A 151 16.66 5.15 7.82
C ASN A 151 16.78 3.94 6.89
N LYS A 152 15.88 2.96 7.02
CA LYS A 152 15.86 1.72 6.23
C LYS A 152 14.57 1.61 5.42
N PHE A 153 14.59 0.78 4.39
CA PHE A 153 13.43 0.43 3.56
C PHE A 153 12.78 -0.86 4.07
N GLY A 154 11.45 -0.93 4.07
CA GLY A 154 10.71 -2.11 4.54
C GLY A 154 9.56 -1.76 5.47
N SER A 155 9.20 -2.68 6.37
CA SER A 155 8.11 -2.46 7.33
C SER A 155 8.36 -3.18 8.66
N SER A 156 7.80 -2.64 9.74
CA SER A 156 7.81 -3.25 11.08
C SER A 156 6.72 -4.29 11.26
N PHE A 157 5.85 -4.46 10.28
CA PHE A 157 4.83 -5.49 10.18
C PHE A 157 4.94 -6.16 8.81
N GLU A 158 4.20 -7.24 8.62
CA GLU A 158 4.18 -7.94 7.35
C GLU A 158 3.63 -7.06 6.23
N HIS A 159 4.17 -7.17 5.02
CA HIS A 159 3.69 -6.45 3.84
C HIS A 159 3.16 -7.45 2.81
N PHE A 160 2.02 -7.15 2.19
CA PHE A 160 1.38 -8.01 1.19
C PHE A 160 1.29 -7.30 -0.17
N ILE A 161 1.69 -8.00 -1.22
CA ILE A 161 1.57 -7.63 -2.63
C ILE A 161 0.66 -8.68 -3.29
N GLY A 162 -0.65 -8.45 -3.22
CA GLY A 162 -1.64 -9.50 -3.50
C GLY A 162 -1.44 -10.68 -2.54
N THR A 163 -1.21 -11.89 -3.07
CA THR A 163 -0.90 -13.08 -2.25
C THR A 163 0.58 -13.28 -1.96
N PHE A 164 1.46 -12.47 -2.54
CA PHE A 164 2.91 -12.53 -2.29
C PHE A 164 3.27 -11.69 -1.07
N THR A 165 4.20 -12.18 -0.26
CA THR A 165 4.73 -11.46 0.91
C THR A 165 6.25 -11.55 0.91
N PRO A 166 6.99 -10.42 0.87
CA PRO A 166 8.41 -10.42 1.18
C PRO A 166 8.66 -10.67 2.69
N GLY A 167 7.61 -10.69 3.52
CA GLY A 167 7.68 -10.78 4.98
C GLY A 167 8.03 -9.45 5.65
N GLN A 168 8.36 -9.52 6.94
CA GLN A 168 8.83 -8.37 7.71
C GLN A 168 10.34 -8.19 7.50
N VAL A 169 10.70 -7.39 6.50
CA VAL A 169 12.08 -7.21 6.05
C VAL A 169 12.50 -5.75 6.17
N TRP A 170 13.76 -5.52 6.54
CA TRP A 170 14.42 -4.22 6.49
C TRP A 170 15.71 -4.29 5.66
N ARG A 171 15.94 -3.29 4.82
CA ARG A 171 17.12 -3.14 3.98
C ARG A 171 17.70 -1.74 4.04
N ASP A 172 19.00 -1.63 3.78
CA ASP A 172 19.70 -0.34 3.83
C ASP A 172 19.49 0.48 2.56
N SER A 173 19.06 -0.16 1.48
CA SER A 173 18.75 0.49 0.22
C SER A 173 17.44 0.00 -0.41
N TRP A 174 16.84 0.86 -1.23
CA TRP A 174 15.63 0.52 -1.96
C TRP A 174 15.86 -0.62 -2.95
N GLN A 175 17.01 -0.63 -3.65
CA GLN A 175 17.35 -1.68 -4.60
C GLN A 175 17.48 -3.06 -3.95
N GLU A 176 18.02 -3.14 -2.72
CA GLU A 176 18.09 -4.42 -1.99
C GLU A 176 16.69 -4.98 -1.73
N LEU A 177 15.77 -4.13 -1.26
CA LEU A 177 14.40 -4.56 -0.98
C LEU A 177 13.63 -4.86 -2.27
N PHE A 178 13.58 -3.90 -3.19
CA PHE A 178 12.76 -3.99 -4.38
C PHE A 178 13.30 -5.01 -5.40
N VAL A 179 14.59 -4.97 -5.74
CA VAL A 179 15.15 -5.92 -6.70
C VAL A 179 15.36 -7.28 -6.02
N GLY A 180 15.96 -7.29 -4.83
CA GLY A 180 16.36 -8.51 -4.13
C GLY A 180 15.20 -9.27 -3.49
N ASP A 181 14.44 -8.64 -2.60
CA ASP A 181 13.41 -9.34 -1.82
C ASP A 181 12.03 -9.40 -2.50
N ILE A 182 11.76 -8.53 -3.49
CA ILE A 182 10.47 -8.47 -4.20
C ILE A 182 10.59 -9.06 -5.62
N MET A 183 11.38 -8.45 -6.49
CA MET A 183 11.42 -8.83 -7.91
C MET A 183 12.04 -10.21 -8.14
N VAL A 184 13.17 -10.54 -7.50
CA VAL A 184 13.81 -11.86 -7.69
C VAL A 184 12.86 -13.01 -7.34
N PRO A 185 12.19 -13.05 -6.17
CA PRO A 185 11.26 -14.14 -5.86
C PRO A 185 10.05 -14.19 -6.80
N LEU A 186 9.47 -13.05 -7.17
CA LEU A 186 8.32 -13.02 -8.07
C LEU A 186 8.66 -13.56 -9.46
N VAL A 187 9.78 -13.11 -10.05
CA VAL A 187 10.19 -13.54 -11.39
C VAL A 187 10.65 -15.00 -11.38
N THR A 188 11.39 -15.41 -10.33
CA THR A 188 11.77 -16.83 -10.16
C THR A 188 10.53 -17.72 -10.06
N GLY A 189 9.56 -17.32 -9.24
CA GLY A 189 8.29 -18.04 -9.09
C GLY A 189 7.49 -18.12 -10.40
N LEU A 190 7.48 -17.06 -11.22
CA LEU A 190 6.88 -17.11 -12.57
C LEU A 190 7.60 -18.07 -13.51
N VAL A 191 8.93 -18.03 -13.54
CA VAL A 191 9.75 -18.92 -14.37
C VAL A 191 9.51 -20.38 -13.98
N GLU A 192 9.47 -20.68 -12.69
CA GLU A 192 9.18 -22.04 -12.19
C GLU A 192 7.75 -22.47 -12.52
N LYS A 193 6.77 -21.61 -12.24
CA LYS A 193 5.34 -21.89 -12.44
C LYS A 193 4.99 -22.14 -13.91
N TYR A 194 5.60 -21.39 -14.83
CA TYR A 194 5.26 -21.44 -16.26
C TYR A 194 6.33 -22.08 -17.15
N SER A 195 7.50 -22.43 -16.60
CA SER A 195 8.65 -22.93 -17.38
C SER A 195 9.06 -21.98 -18.52
N ASP A 196 8.90 -20.67 -18.32
CA ASP A 196 9.17 -19.65 -19.33
C ASP A 196 10.69 -19.36 -19.44
N ARG A 197 11.35 -20.08 -20.34
CA ARG A 197 12.79 -19.92 -20.62
C ARG A 197 13.16 -18.54 -21.14
N LEU A 198 12.27 -17.91 -21.90
CA LEU A 198 12.53 -16.59 -22.46
C LEU A 198 12.55 -15.54 -21.34
N LEU A 199 11.61 -15.63 -20.39
CA LEU A 199 11.62 -14.76 -19.21
C LEU A 199 12.89 -14.99 -18.38
N GLN A 200 13.29 -16.25 -18.20
CA GLN A 200 14.53 -16.60 -17.50
C GLN A 200 15.76 -15.94 -18.12
N GLU A 201 15.90 -15.98 -19.45
CA GLU A 201 17.00 -15.34 -20.18
C GLU A 201 16.99 -13.82 -20.05
N LYS A 202 15.81 -13.18 -20.16
CA LYS A 202 15.68 -11.73 -19.96
C LYS A 202 16.04 -11.34 -18.53
N TRP A 203 15.55 -12.11 -17.55
CA TRP A 203 15.76 -11.87 -16.13
C TRP A 203 17.23 -12.02 -15.72
N ALA A 204 17.95 -13.02 -16.26
CA ALA A 204 19.37 -13.21 -15.96
C ALA A 204 20.21 -11.95 -16.26
N TRP A 205 19.85 -11.22 -17.31
CA TRP A 205 20.46 -9.92 -17.59
C TRP A 205 19.90 -8.83 -16.66
N LEU A 206 18.58 -8.68 -16.58
CA LEU A 206 17.95 -7.60 -15.80
C LEU A 206 18.34 -7.64 -14.32
N GLN A 207 18.39 -8.81 -13.69
CA GLN A 207 18.77 -8.97 -12.29
C GLN A 207 20.15 -8.34 -11.99
N LEU A 208 21.08 -8.37 -12.95
CA LEU A 208 22.42 -7.79 -12.79
C LEU A 208 22.46 -6.27 -12.96
N TYR A 209 21.47 -5.65 -13.61
CA TYR A 209 21.54 -4.24 -14.01
C TYR A 209 20.36 -3.39 -13.54
N LEU A 210 19.25 -4.00 -13.11
CA LEU A 210 18.03 -3.29 -12.72
C LEU A 210 18.27 -2.32 -11.55
N HIS A 211 19.14 -2.71 -10.61
CA HIS A 211 19.51 -1.89 -9.45
C HIS A 211 20.08 -0.53 -9.83
N LYS A 212 20.73 -0.41 -10.99
CA LYS A 212 21.41 0.81 -11.42
C LYS A 212 20.47 1.96 -11.79
N VAL A 213 19.17 1.67 -12.01
CA VAL A 213 18.14 2.72 -12.09
C VAL A 213 18.05 3.46 -10.75
N PHE A 214 18.30 2.76 -9.65
CA PHE A 214 18.19 3.30 -8.31
C PHE A 214 19.48 3.98 -7.80
N ASP A 215 20.65 3.54 -8.24
CA ASP A 215 21.96 4.06 -7.80
C ASP A 215 22.25 5.52 -8.20
N GLN A 216 21.47 6.07 -9.14
CA GLN A 216 21.68 7.43 -9.66
C GLN A 216 21.39 8.54 -8.64
N VAL A 217 20.61 8.27 -7.59
CA VAL A 217 20.33 9.22 -6.52
C VAL A 217 20.23 8.51 -5.17
N THR A 218 20.42 9.26 -4.09
CA THR A 218 20.07 8.77 -2.76
C THR A 218 18.56 8.82 -2.56
N ILE A 219 17.95 7.65 -2.45
CA ILE A 219 16.52 7.51 -2.12
C ILE A 219 16.39 7.60 -0.60
N THR A 220 15.43 8.40 -0.13
CA THR A 220 15.04 8.44 1.29
C THR A 220 13.79 7.57 1.46
N PRO A 221 13.73 6.69 2.48
CA PRO A 221 12.53 5.89 2.72
C PRO A 221 11.33 6.78 2.99
N ALA A 222 10.30 6.69 2.16
CA ALA A 222 9.04 7.41 2.28
C ALA A 222 7.94 6.45 2.75
N ILE A 223 6.99 6.95 3.55
CA ILE A 223 5.81 6.17 3.94
C ILE A 223 4.88 6.15 2.73
N ASN A 224 4.77 5.00 2.07
CA ASN A 224 3.82 4.82 0.97
C ASN A 224 2.50 4.27 1.51
N HIS A 225 1.38 4.60 0.85
CA HIS A 225 0.11 3.90 1.07
C HIS A 225 0.26 2.40 0.74
N GLY A 226 1.01 2.11 -0.32
CA GLY A 226 1.43 0.78 -0.76
C GLY A 226 0.40 0.02 -1.61
N ASP A 227 -0.82 0.55 -1.71
CA ASP A 227 -1.87 0.06 -2.61
C ASP A 227 -2.71 1.24 -3.17
N LEU A 228 -2.05 2.30 -3.64
CA LEU A 228 -2.72 3.55 -4.02
C LEU A 228 -3.32 3.48 -5.44
N CYS A 229 -4.56 3.01 -5.53
CA CYS A 229 -5.38 2.98 -6.75
C CYS A 229 -6.73 3.69 -6.55
N VAL A 230 -7.48 3.98 -7.62
CA VAL A 230 -8.78 4.68 -7.54
C VAL A 230 -9.83 3.95 -6.72
N ALA A 231 -9.65 2.64 -6.52
CA ALA A 231 -10.53 1.85 -5.69
C ALA A 231 -10.28 2.08 -4.19
N ASN A 232 -9.14 2.65 -3.80
CA ASN A 232 -8.65 2.76 -2.41
C ASN A 232 -8.61 4.21 -1.88
N PHE A 233 -9.24 5.14 -2.60
CA PHE A 233 -9.51 6.48 -2.09
C PHE A 233 -10.86 7.02 -2.56
N GLY A 234 -11.36 7.99 -1.82
CA GLY A 234 -12.56 8.73 -2.17
C GLY A 234 -12.54 10.10 -1.52
N GLN A 235 -13.69 10.75 -1.46
CA GLN A 235 -13.87 12.00 -0.75
C GLN A 235 -15.15 12.00 0.09
N THR A 236 -15.11 12.82 1.13
CA THR A 236 -16.28 13.31 1.86
C THR A 236 -16.44 14.80 1.59
N ASP A 237 -17.41 15.45 2.25
CA ASP A 237 -17.51 16.91 2.31
C ASP A 237 -16.27 17.57 2.97
N LYS A 238 -15.54 16.83 3.80
CA LYS A 238 -14.32 17.28 4.49
C LYS A 238 -13.03 17.09 3.69
N GLY A 239 -13.09 16.41 2.55
CA GLY A 239 -11.93 16.20 1.67
C GLY A 239 -11.59 14.73 1.42
N PRO A 240 -10.37 14.45 0.91
CA PRO A 240 -9.92 13.12 0.54
C PRO A 240 -9.82 12.16 1.73
N VAL A 241 -10.13 10.91 1.47
CA VAL A 241 -10.06 9.79 2.42
C VAL A 241 -9.42 8.60 1.72
N LEU A 242 -8.43 7.99 2.37
CA LEU A 242 -7.74 6.79 1.90
C LEU A 242 -8.18 5.59 2.74
N PHE A 243 -8.15 4.41 2.15
CA PHE A 243 -8.51 3.16 2.80
C PHE A 243 -7.80 1.99 2.13
N ASP A 244 -7.83 0.83 2.78
CA ASP A 244 -7.18 -0.41 2.32
C ASP A 244 -5.65 -0.27 2.10
N PRO A 245 -4.89 0.30 3.06
CA PRO A 245 -3.46 0.49 2.89
C PRO A 245 -2.65 -0.80 3.06
N SER A 246 -1.51 -0.87 2.36
CA SER A 246 -0.46 -1.88 2.52
C SER A 246 0.89 -1.18 2.78
N VAL A 247 0.98 -0.47 3.91
CA VAL A 247 2.08 0.49 4.16
C VAL A 247 3.45 -0.17 4.20
N GLN A 248 4.42 0.50 3.58
CA GLN A 248 5.84 0.23 3.74
C GLN A 248 6.66 1.52 3.56
N TYR A 249 7.89 1.50 4.07
CA TYR A 249 8.92 2.50 3.77
C TYR A 249 9.61 2.14 2.46
N ALA A 250 9.35 2.92 1.41
CA ALA A 250 9.76 2.63 0.04
C ALA A 250 10.28 3.89 -0.68
N ASP A 251 10.69 3.76 -1.95
CA ASP A 251 10.78 4.93 -2.82
C ASP A 251 9.37 5.54 -2.97
N SER A 252 9.23 6.84 -2.71
CA SER A 252 7.95 7.56 -2.83
C SER A 252 7.25 7.38 -4.19
N GLN A 253 8.03 7.18 -5.26
CA GLN A 253 7.50 6.98 -6.60
C GLN A 253 6.79 5.62 -6.75
N PHE A 254 7.17 4.64 -5.93
CA PHE A 254 6.57 3.31 -5.96
C PHE A 254 5.08 3.33 -5.60
N ASP A 255 4.61 4.31 -4.83
CA ASP A 255 3.18 4.40 -4.51
C ASP A 255 2.32 4.68 -5.75
N PHE A 256 2.92 5.23 -6.81
CA PHE A 256 2.21 5.59 -8.03
C PHE A 256 2.17 4.49 -9.09
N VAL A 257 2.76 3.31 -8.85
CA VAL A 257 2.74 2.21 -9.84
C VAL A 257 1.32 1.94 -10.32
N LEU A 258 0.39 1.68 -9.39
CA LEU A 258 -0.99 1.32 -9.73
C LEU A 258 -1.71 2.48 -10.43
N SER A 259 -1.52 3.71 -9.94
CA SER A 259 -2.05 4.89 -10.62
C SER A 259 -1.55 5.00 -12.07
N CYS A 260 -0.26 4.85 -12.32
CA CYS A 260 0.27 5.01 -13.67
C CYS A 260 -0.15 3.89 -14.64
N MET A 261 -0.44 2.68 -14.14
CA MET A 261 -0.77 1.52 -14.98
C MET A 261 -2.27 1.30 -15.18
N GLU A 262 -3.10 1.64 -14.19
CA GLU A 262 -4.55 1.41 -14.23
C GLU A 262 -5.34 2.72 -14.23
N ASP A 263 -4.88 3.75 -13.51
CA ASP A 263 -5.69 4.91 -13.15
C ASP A 263 -5.02 6.27 -13.42
N LYS A 264 -5.44 6.96 -14.48
CA LYS A 264 -4.92 8.31 -14.74
C LYS A 264 -5.40 9.30 -13.68
N PHE A 265 -4.56 9.54 -12.67
CA PHE A 265 -4.76 10.63 -11.69
C PHE A 265 -4.79 11.98 -12.41
N ASP A 266 -5.58 12.91 -11.89
CA ASP A 266 -5.72 14.25 -12.48
C ASP A 266 -4.40 15.03 -12.41
N ASP A 267 -4.02 15.76 -13.46
CA ASP A 267 -2.79 16.56 -13.50
C ASP A 267 -2.69 17.56 -12.33
N LYS A 268 -3.84 18.03 -11.79
CA LYS A 268 -3.90 18.89 -10.61
C LYS A 268 -3.32 18.21 -9.37
N PHE A 269 -3.47 16.88 -9.24
CA PHE A 269 -2.84 16.10 -8.18
C PHE A 269 -1.33 16.23 -8.27
N PHE A 270 -0.74 15.85 -9.41
CA PHE A 270 0.72 15.86 -9.59
C PHE A 270 1.29 17.26 -9.49
N LYS A 271 0.56 18.27 -9.97
CA LYS A 271 0.95 19.67 -9.83
C LYS A 271 1.13 20.09 -8.37
N GLU A 272 0.19 19.73 -7.49
CA GLU A 272 0.31 20.08 -6.07
C GLU A 272 1.29 19.15 -5.32
N TYR A 273 1.29 17.86 -5.65
CA TYR A 273 2.26 16.89 -5.11
C TYR A 273 3.70 17.34 -5.35
N HIS A 274 4.03 17.75 -6.58
CA HIS A 274 5.39 18.13 -6.96
C HIS A 274 5.86 19.48 -6.40
N LYS A 275 4.98 20.27 -5.77
CA LYS A 275 5.42 21.42 -4.97
C LYS A 275 6.07 20.99 -3.66
N ILE A 276 5.72 19.81 -3.15
CA ILE A 276 6.21 19.27 -1.88
C ILE A 276 7.33 18.26 -2.15
N VAL A 277 7.11 17.30 -3.06
CA VAL A 277 8.09 16.30 -3.47
C VAL A 277 8.53 16.57 -4.91
N PRO A 278 9.68 17.23 -5.12
CA PRO A 278 10.15 17.57 -6.46
C PRO A 278 10.23 16.34 -7.36
N ARG A 279 9.86 16.51 -8.62
CA ARG A 279 9.90 15.42 -9.60
C ARG A 279 11.34 14.90 -9.74
N ASP A 280 11.51 13.60 -9.53
CA ASP A 280 12.80 12.91 -9.68
C ASP A 280 13.24 12.93 -11.16
N ALA A 281 14.52 13.19 -11.42
CA ALA A 281 15.10 13.15 -12.76
C ALA A 281 15.05 11.75 -13.40
N ARG A 282 14.84 10.72 -12.58
CA ARG A 282 14.70 9.33 -12.99
C ARG A 282 13.25 8.89 -13.19
N TRP A 283 12.27 9.78 -13.01
CA TRP A 283 10.85 9.42 -13.00
C TRP A 283 10.46 8.51 -14.16
N ASP A 284 10.86 8.85 -15.37
CA ASP A 284 10.46 8.08 -16.54
C ASP A 284 11.13 6.68 -16.55
N GLN A 285 12.37 6.58 -16.05
CA GLN A 285 13.11 5.33 -15.90
C GLN A 285 12.53 4.44 -14.78
N THR A 286 12.25 5.02 -13.62
CA THR A 286 11.69 4.30 -12.47
C THR A 286 10.28 3.81 -12.79
N MET A 287 9.46 4.62 -13.45
CA MET A 287 8.12 4.20 -13.88
C MET A 287 8.15 3.04 -14.88
N LEU A 288 9.14 2.98 -15.77
CA LEU A 288 9.29 1.84 -16.68
C LEU A 288 9.67 0.55 -15.93
N VAL A 289 10.52 0.65 -14.91
CA VAL A 289 10.84 -0.49 -14.03
C VAL A 289 9.63 -0.92 -13.19
N TYR A 290 8.87 0.04 -12.71
CA TYR A 290 7.63 -0.20 -11.96
C TYR A 290 6.51 -0.77 -12.83
N GLU A 291 6.46 -0.44 -14.12
CA GLU A 291 5.60 -1.12 -15.10
C GLU A 291 5.97 -2.61 -15.23
N LEU A 292 7.26 -2.93 -15.28
CA LEU A 292 7.71 -4.33 -15.27
C LEU A 292 7.25 -5.04 -14.01
N PHE A 293 7.45 -4.43 -12.84
CA PHE A 293 6.96 -4.96 -11.57
C PHE A 293 5.45 -5.20 -11.58
N TYR A 294 4.66 -4.22 -12.02
CA TYR A 294 3.20 -4.35 -12.13
C TYR A 294 2.81 -5.57 -12.98
N ASN A 295 3.38 -5.69 -14.19
CA ASN A 295 3.06 -6.82 -15.06
C ASN A 295 3.48 -8.16 -14.46
N VAL A 296 4.62 -8.23 -13.77
CA VAL A 296 5.09 -9.42 -13.06
C VAL A 296 4.10 -9.82 -11.97
N VAL A 297 3.69 -8.88 -11.11
CA VAL A 297 2.73 -9.12 -10.02
C VAL A 297 1.38 -9.56 -10.58
N MET A 298 0.88 -8.88 -11.60
CA MET A 298 -0.41 -9.21 -12.19
C MET A 298 -0.39 -10.56 -12.89
N TRP A 299 0.71 -10.91 -13.57
CA TRP A 299 0.85 -12.25 -14.16
C TRP A 299 0.93 -13.33 -13.07
N TYR A 300 1.65 -13.05 -11.98
CA TYR A 300 1.81 -13.98 -10.87
C TYR A 300 0.45 -14.37 -10.27
N HIS A 301 -0.46 -13.39 -10.10
CA HIS A 301 -1.77 -13.59 -9.48
C HIS A 301 -2.90 -13.95 -10.45
N ILE A 302 -2.96 -13.37 -11.64
CA ILE A 302 -4.16 -13.40 -12.51
C ILE A 302 -4.04 -14.42 -13.66
N ASN A 303 -2.86 -14.96 -13.95
CA ASN A 303 -2.64 -15.96 -15.00
C ASN A 303 -3.29 -15.58 -16.36
N ASP A 304 -3.14 -14.32 -16.78
CA ASP A 304 -3.67 -13.80 -18.04
C ASP A 304 -2.53 -13.51 -19.03
N ASP A 305 -2.73 -13.85 -20.30
CA ASP A 305 -1.77 -13.66 -21.38
C ASP A 305 -1.40 -12.18 -21.60
N LYS A 306 -2.30 -11.25 -21.27
CA LYS A 306 -2.05 -9.81 -21.26
C LYS A 306 -0.84 -9.48 -20.38
N TYR A 307 -0.80 -10.00 -19.15
CA TYR A 307 0.27 -9.69 -18.20
C TYR A 307 1.55 -10.46 -18.49
N ARG A 308 1.45 -11.65 -19.10
CA ARG A 308 2.63 -12.33 -19.67
C ARG A 308 3.28 -11.46 -20.73
N THR A 309 2.51 -11.04 -21.72
CA THR A 309 3.00 -10.20 -22.83
C THR A 309 3.53 -8.86 -22.31
N GLY A 310 2.83 -8.25 -21.36
CA GLY A 310 3.26 -7.03 -20.68
C GLY A 310 4.58 -7.20 -19.94
N THR A 311 4.79 -8.32 -19.23
CA THR A 311 6.04 -8.64 -18.53
C THR A 311 7.21 -8.73 -19.52
N HIS A 312 7.05 -9.48 -20.62
CA HIS A 312 8.10 -9.60 -21.63
C HIS A 312 8.41 -8.26 -22.32
N SER A 313 7.37 -7.50 -22.69
CA SER A 313 7.53 -6.21 -23.37
C SER A 313 8.18 -5.14 -22.48
N SER A 314 7.77 -5.06 -21.20
CA SER A 314 8.37 -4.13 -20.23
C SER A 314 9.82 -4.54 -19.91
N ALA A 315 10.11 -5.84 -19.78
CA ALA A 315 11.48 -6.33 -19.60
C ALA A 315 12.42 -5.90 -20.75
N ASP A 316 11.96 -6.01 -22.00
CA ASP A 316 12.73 -5.57 -23.17
C ASP A 316 12.96 -4.06 -23.18
N ARG A 317 11.92 -3.27 -22.88
CA ARG A 317 12.05 -1.80 -22.81
C ARG A 317 12.99 -1.36 -21.68
N VAL A 318 12.90 -1.98 -20.51
CA VAL A 318 13.83 -1.69 -19.39
C VAL A 318 15.27 -2.01 -19.80
N LYS A 319 15.51 -3.16 -20.43
CA LYS A 319 16.84 -3.53 -20.93
C LYS A 319 17.36 -2.54 -21.96
N GLN A 320 16.54 -2.18 -22.95
CA GLN A 320 16.90 -1.19 -23.97
C GLN A 320 17.26 0.16 -23.33
N MET A 321 16.42 0.66 -22.43
CA MET A 321 16.65 1.92 -21.72
C MET A 321 17.98 1.91 -20.95
N LEU A 322 18.30 0.82 -20.23
CA LEU A 322 19.56 0.68 -19.50
C LEU A 322 20.77 0.72 -20.45
N GLN A 323 20.68 0.02 -21.59
CA GLN A 323 21.73 0.00 -22.60
C GLN A 323 21.94 1.38 -23.26
N GLU A 324 20.87 2.09 -23.63
CA GLU A 324 20.95 3.39 -24.28
C GLU A 324 21.53 4.48 -23.37
N LYS A 325 21.24 4.40 -22.08
CA LYS A 325 21.75 5.36 -21.08
C LYS A 325 23.16 5.02 -20.57
N ASN A 326 23.78 3.93 -21.06
CA ASN A 326 25.04 3.39 -20.55
C ASN A 326 25.03 3.18 -19.03
N ILE A 327 23.88 2.74 -18.50
CA ILE A 327 23.73 2.46 -17.08
C ILE A 327 24.18 1.03 -16.81
#